data_AF-A0A149U097-F1
#
_entry.id   AF-A0A149U097-F1
#
_cell.length_a   1.000
_cell.length_b   1.000
_cell.length_c   1.000
_cell.angle_alpha   90.00
_cell.angle_beta   90.00
_cell.angle_gamma   90.00
#
_symmetry.space_group_name_H-M   'P 1'
#
loop_
_entity.id
_entity.type
_entity.pdbx_description
1 polymer ?
#
loop_
_entity_poly.entity_id
_entity_poly.type
_entity_poly.pdbx_seq_one_letter_code
_entity_poly.pdbx_strand_id
1 'polypeptide(L)'
;MFYVFLLGVTNSTPSNAKGFDLPAMVQDVIPEGCTHYAHNPSGRQAYRMGSLPENKGRIWIIPCTVRLSETTQVVIRAMPSSPVELLTFRQWDHGVWNTSSYLFNVTYDDQSGVLTSLHRDDSLGDCGTWTVWQASGADFIMQRLDAKTECDGREGPYRTLYLYPGNRPS
;
A
#
# COMPACT_ATOMS: atom_id res chain seq x y z
N MET A 1 7.02 -38.30 -18.48
CA MET A 1 7.95 -37.20 -18.18
C MET A 1 7.09 -35.96 -17.94
N PHE A 2 6.74 -35.66 -16.69
CA PHE A 2 5.87 -34.54 -16.32
C PHE A 2 6.62 -33.67 -15.31
N TYR A 3 6.88 -32.41 -15.66
CA TYR A 3 7.43 -31.40 -14.76
C TYR A 3 6.25 -30.63 -14.15
N VAL A 4 6.08 -30.75 -12.83
CA VAL A 4 5.20 -29.88 -12.05
C VAL A 4 6.07 -28.79 -11.44
N PHE A 5 5.91 -27.56 -11.91
CA PHE A 5 6.48 -26.37 -11.25
C PHE A 5 5.63 -26.05 -10.01
N LEU A 6 6.12 -26.44 -8.83
CA LEU A 6 5.67 -25.88 -7.56
C LEU A 6 6.24 -24.47 -7.45
N LEU A 7 5.41 -23.46 -7.72
CA LEU A 7 5.72 -22.07 -7.43
C LEU A 7 5.85 -21.92 -5.92
N GLY A 8 7.07 -21.56 -5.49
CA GLY A 8 7.41 -21.30 -4.11
C GLY A 8 6.57 -20.17 -3.55
N VAL A 9 5.87 -20.46 -2.46
CA VAL A 9 5.36 -19.45 -1.54
C VAL A 9 6.59 -18.74 -0.97
N THR A 10 6.85 -17.51 -1.42
CA THR A 10 7.83 -16.63 -0.77
C THR A 10 7.25 -16.21 0.56
N ASN A 11 7.52 -17.02 1.59
CA ASN A 11 7.32 -16.64 2.99
C ASN A 11 8.17 -15.38 3.22
N SER A 12 7.53 -14.21 3.22
CA SER A 12 8.10 -13.00 3.80
C SER A 12 8.38 -13.31 5.26
N THR A 13 9.66 -13.47 5.59
CA THR A 13 10.13 -13.82 6.92
C THR A 13 9.61 -12.78 7.91
N PRO A 14 8.82 -13.15 8.93
CA PRO A 14 8.52 -12.22 10.01
C PRO A 14 9.82 -12.02 10.79
N SER A 15 10.47 -10.87 10.60
CA SER A 15 11.73 -10.55 11.28
C SER A 15 11.48 -10.47 12.78
N ASN A 16 11.88 -11.51 13.50
CA ASN A 16 12.04 -11.53 14.96
C ASN A 16 13.28 -10.72 15.36
N ALA A 17 13.31 -9.40 15.17
CA ALA A 17 14.34 -8.57 15.78
C ALA A 17 13.77 -7.86 17.02
N LYS A 18 14.40 -8.08 18.16
CA LYS A 18 14.25 -7.21 19.34
C LYS A 18 15.08 -5.95 19.06
N GLY A 19 14.45 -4.81 18.75
CA GLY A 19 15.14 -3.52 18.52
C GLY A 19 14.52 -2.63 17.44
N PHE A 20 13.22 -2.34 17.49
CA PHE A 20 12.45 -1.74 16.38
C PHE A 20 11.82 -0.38 16.70
N ASP A 21 12.54 0.52 17.37
CA ASP A 21 12.08 1.91 17.38
C ASP A 21 12.18 2.47 15.96
N LEU A 22 11.03 2.94 15.45
CA LEU A 22 10.97 3.63 14.17
C LEU A 22 11.95 4.82 14.22
N PRO A 23 12.74 5.11 13.17
CA PRO A 23 13.67 6.25 13.23
C PRO A 23 12.92 7.55 13.54
N ALA A 24 13.47 8.43 14.38
CA ALA A 24 12.80 9.68 14.79
C ALA A 24 12.31 10.50 13.57
N MET A 25 13.16 10.62 12.54
CA MET A 25 12.83 11.25 11.26
C MET A 25 11.60 10.64 10.54
N VAL A 26 11.28 9.37 10.77
CA VAL A 26 10.06 8.72 10.25
C VAL A 26 8.89 8.98 11.18
N GLN A 27 9.10 8.97 12.50
CA GLN A 27 8.06 9.30 13.48
C GLN A 27 7.53 10.73 13.28
N ASP A 28 8.42 11.68 13.00
CA ASP A 28 8.10 13.12 12.84
C ASP A 28 7.15 13.42 11.66
N VAL A 29 7.05 12.51 10.69
CA VAL A 29 6.16 12.67 9.52
C VAL A 29 4.90 11.81 9.59
N ILE A 30 4.72 11.01 10.65
CA ILE A 30 3.48 10.26 10.86
C ILE A 30 2.38 11.25 11.22
N PRO A 31 1.24 11.26 10.50
CA PRO A 31 0.11 12.11 10.87
C PRO A 31 -0.42 11.79 12.27
N GLU A 32 -0.80 12.82 13.03
CA GLU A 32 -1.45 12.66 14.34
C GLU A 32 -2.72 11.80 14.28
N GLY A 33 -3.39 11.77 13.11
CA GLY A 33 -4.55 10.91 12.84
C GLY A 33 -4.26 9.41 12.81
N CYS A 34 -2.99 8.98 12.86
CA CYS A 34 -2.59 7.56 12.90
C CYS A 34 -2.70 6.98 14.31
N THR A 35 -3.93 6.95 14.82
CA THR A 35 -4.26 6.53 16.18
C THR A 35 -3.80 5.11 16.53
N HIS A 36 -3.89 4.14 15.62
CA HIS A 36 -3.46 2.76 15.86
C HIS A 36 -1.97 2.69 16.19
N TYR A 37 -1.13 3.36 15.41
CA TYR A 37 0.30 3.47 15.70
C TYR A 37 0.54 4.19 17.03
N ALA A 38 -0.13 5.30 17.29
CA ALA A 38 0.05 6.06 18.53
C ALA A 38 -0.25 5.25 19.80
N HIS A 39 -1.24 4.34 19.76
CA HIS A 39 -1.58 3.48 20.89
C HIS A 39 -0.67 2.25 21.02
N ASN A 40 0.03 1.84 19.96
CA ASN A 40 0.85 0.65 19.95
C ASN A 40 2.12 0.78 19.07
N PRO A 41 3.01 1.74 19.37
CA PRO A 41 4.14 2.08 18.50
C PRO A 41 5.21 0.99 18.44
N SER A 42 5.26 0.10 19.44
CA SER A 42 6.21 -1.04 19.52
C SER A 42 5.55 -2.39 19.26
N GLY A 43 4.29 -2.40 18.80
CA GLY A 43 3.53 -3.62 18.52
C GLY A 43 4.11 -4.42 17.36
N ARG A 44 3.83 -5.73 17.33
CA ARG A 44 4.26 -6.68 16.27
C ARG A 44 3.74 -6.32 14.86
N GLN A 45 2.90 -5.30 14.75
CA GLN A 45 2.32 -4.78 13.50
C GLN A 45 2.35 -3.25 13.45
N ALA A 46 3.17 -2.59 14.28
CA ALA A 46 3.23 -1.13 14.33
C ALA A 46 3.60 -0.50 12.99
N TYR A 47 4.34 -1.23 12.14
CA TYR A 47 4.64 -0.85 10.77
C TYR A 47 5.14 -2.06 9.96
N ARG A 48 5.20 -1.89 8.64
CA ARG A 48 6.01 -2.72 7.74
C ARG A 48 7.07 -1.86 7.09
N MET A 49 8.26 -2.41 6.89
CA MET A 49 9.35 -1.73 6.18
C MET A 49 9.67 -2.52 4.91
N GLY A 50 9.97 -1.80 3.83
CA GLY A 50 10.43 -2.37 2.57
C GLY A 50 11.56 -1.55 1.96
N SER A 51 12.25 -2.13 0.98
CA SER A 51 13.26 -1.46 0.17
C SER A 51 12.67 -1.05 -1.17
N LEU A 52 12.94 0.18 -1.62
CA LEU A 52 12.65 0.56 -3.00
C LEU A 52 13.56 -0.22 -3.97
N PRO A 53 13.09 -0.57 -5.18
CA PRO A 53 13.90 -1.25 -6.18
C PRO A 53 15.23 -0.54 -6.45
N GLU A 54 16.23 -1.33 -6.85
CA GLU A 54 17.60 -0.85 -7.13
C GLU A 54 18.27 -0.17 -5.92
N ASN A 55 17.85 -0.52 -4.69
CA ASN A 55 18.36 0.03 -3.43
C ASN A 55 18.28 1.57 -3.34
N LYS A 56 17.29 2.17 -4.02
CA LYS A 56 17.15 3.64 -4.11
C LYS A 56 16.67 4.29 -2.82
N GLY A 57 16.15 3.53 -1.87
CA GLY A 57 15.64 4.05 -0.59
C GLY A 57 14.88 3.00 0.21
N ARG A 58 14.24 3.45 1.29
CA ARG A 58 13.36 2.63 2.13
C ARG A 58 11.95 3.19 2.12
N ILE A 59 10.99 2.32 2.34
CA ILE A 59 9.62 2.71 2.65
C ILE A 59 9.16 2.13 3.97
N TRP A 60 8.24 2.83 4.62
CA TRP A 60 7.49 2.37 5.76
C TRP A 60 6.00 2.48 5.47
N ILE A 61 5.26 1.44 5.83
CA ILE A 61 3.81 1.39 5.76
C ILE A 61 3.31 1.37 7.20
N ILE A 62 2.68 2.45 7.62
CA ILE A 62 2.22 2.66 9.00
C ILE A 62 0.70 2.49 9.06
N PRO A 63 0.15 1.51 9.79
CA PRO A 63 -1.28 1.43 10.07
C PRO A 63 -1.74 2.57 10.99
N CYS A 64 -2.76 3.27 10.53
CA CYS A 64 -3.33 4.46 11.17
C CYS A 64 -4.65 4.15 11.87
N THR A 65 -5.53 3.38 11.23
CA THR A 65 -6.77 2.88 11.83
C THR A 65 -6.99 1.45 11.39
N VAL A 66 -7.30 0.55 12.32
CA VAL A 66 -7.58 -0.86 12.02
C VAL A 66 -9.05 -1.16 12.34
N ARG A 67 -9.79 -1.61 11.34
CA ARG A 67 -11.17 -2.11 11.43
C ARG A 67 -11.21 -3.56 10.90
N LEU A 68 -12.35 -4.24 11.07
CA LEU A 68 -12.49 -5.64 10.69
C LEU A 68 -12.24 -5.91 9.19
N SER A 69 -12.78 -5.07 8.31
CA SER A 69 -12.67 -5.23 6.86
C SER A 69 -11.57 -4.38 6.22
N GLU A 70 -10.98 -3.46 6.98
CA GLU A 70 -10.14 -2.40 6.42
C GLU A 70 -9.14 -1.84 7.43
N THR A 71 -7.90 -1.66 6.97
CA THR A 71 -6.88 -0.88 7.67
C THR A 71 -6.51 0.33 6.82
N THR A 72 -6.63 1.54 7.38
CA THR A 72 -6.06 2.74 6.76
C THR A 72 -4.57 2.81 7.10
N GLN A 73 -3.76 3.12 6.11
CA GLN A 73 -2.30 3.13 6.22
C GLN A 73 -1.74 4.35 5.52
N VAL A 74 -0.64 4.88 6.04
CA VAL A 74 0.19 5.86 5.33
C VAL A 74 1.47 5.19 4.83
N VAL A 75 2.04 5.77 3.77
CA VAL A 75 3.32 5.33 3.21
C VAL A 75 4.32 6.46 3.37
N ILE A 76 5.46 6.16 3.98
CA ILE A 76 6.55 7.10 4.19
C ILE A 76 7.76 6.59 3.42
N ARG A 77 8.49 7.45 2.72
CA ARG A 77 9.76 7.09 2.07
C ARG A 77 10.94 7.81 2.71
N ALA A 78 12.11 7.19 2.64
CA ALA A 78 13.39 7.85 2.83
C ALA A 78 14.35 7.47 1.70
N MET A 79 14.95 8.48 1.08
CA MET A 79 16.01 8.30 0.07
C MET A 79 17.37 8.69 0.70
N PRO A 80 18.50 8.14 0.24
CA PRO A 80 19.83 8.40 0.84
C PRO A 80 20.21 9.88 1.00
N SER A 81 19.73 10.74 0.09
CA SER A 81 20.08 12.16 0.03
C SER A 81 18.85 13.07 0.00
N SER A 82 17.71 12.61 0.49
CA SER A 82 16.47 13.41 0.53
C SER A 82 15.82 13.33 1.92
N PRO A 83 15.05 14.36 2.31
CA PRO A 83 14.22 14.29 3.50
C PRO A 83 13.30 13.06 3.49
N VAL A 84 12.94 12.62 4.68
CA VAL A 84 11.85 11.65 4.85
C VAL A 84 10.55 12.33 4.46
N GLU A 85 9.73 11.65 3.67
CA GLU A 85 8.49 12.21 3.15
C GLU A 85 7.31 11.27 3.37
N LEU A 86 6.23 11.84 3.92
CA LEU A 86 4.89 11.25 3.85
C LEU A 86 4.39 11.35 2.41
N LEU A 87 4.13 10.20 1.80
CA LEU A 87 3.65 10.15 0.42
C LEU A 87 2.16 10.47 0.34
N THR A 88 1.78 11.11 -0.76
CA THR A 88 0.38 11.35 -1.12
C THR A 88 0.08 10.64 -2.43
N PHE A 89 -1.14 10.13 -2.54
CA PHE A 89 -1.60 9.33 -3.66
C PHE A 89 -2.88 9.94 -4.20
N ARG A 90 -2.98 9.96 -5.53
CA ARG A 90 -4.24 10.25 -6.19
C ARG A 90 -5.19 9.07 -6.00
N GLN A 91 -6.41 9.33 -5.56
CA GLN A 91 -7.44 8.31 -5.34
C GLN A 91 -8.73 8.67 -6.05
N TRP A 92 -9.51 7.65 -6.34
CA TRP A 92 -10.86 7.78 -6.83
C TRP A 92 -11.83 7.35 -5.75
N ASP A 93 -12.78 8.22 -5.45
CA ASP A 93 -13.77 8.02 -4.41
C ASP A 93 -15.13 8.49 -4.94
N HIS A 94 -16.09 7.57 -5.03
CA HIS A 94 -17.48 7.84 -5.43
C HIS A 94 -17.67 8.79 -6.64
N GLY A 95 -16.85 8.67 -7.69
CA GLY A 95 -17.01 9.52 -8.89
C GLY A 95 -16.09 10.74 -8.94
N VAL A 96 -15.28 10.97 -7.91
CA VAL A 96 -14.44 12.16 -7.77
C VAL A 96 -12.98 11.77 -7.55
N TRP A 97 -12.07 12.47 -8.23
CA TRP A 97 -10.64 12.36 -7.97
C TRP A 97 -10.26 13.24 -6.79
N ASN A 98 -9.51 12.68 -5.84
CA ASN A 98 -8.90 13.41 -4.75
C ASN A 98 -7.42 13.01 -4.58
N THR A 99 -6.74 13.67 -3.64
CA THR A 99 -5.39 13.30 -3.21
C THR A 99 -5.42 13.06 -1.71
N SER A 100 -4.83 11.95 -1.26
CA SER A 100 -4.81 11.55 0.14
C SER A 100 -3.47 10.92 0.50
N SER A 101 -3.01 11.11 1.74
CA SER A 101 -1.90 10.34 2.30
C SER A 101 -2.33 8.97 2.83
N TYR A 102 -3.63 8.75 3.01
CA TYR A 102 -4.18 7.50 3.52
C TYR A 102 -4.60 6.59 2.39
N LEU A 103 -4.02 5.40 2.37
CA LEU A 103 -4.42 4.28 1.54
C LEU A 103 -5.10 3.20 2.39
N PHE A 104 -5.73 2.24 1.74
CA PHE A 104 -6.49 1.16 2.39
C PHE A 104 -5.87 -0.20 2.09
N ASN A 105 -5.70 -1.04 3.11
CA ASN A 105 -5.19 -2.41 3.00
C ASN A 105 -3.96 -2.54 2.09
N VAL A 106 -2.97 -1.70 2.35
CA VAL A 106 -1.77 -1.55 1.52
C VAL A 106 -0.90 -2.79 1.61
N THR A 107 -0.46 -3.26 0.44
CA THR A 107 0.65 -4.19 0.31
C THR A 107 1.72 -3.63 -0.60
N TYR A 108 2.96 -4.06 -0.38
CA TYR A 108 4.09 -3.67 -1.19
C TYR A 108 5.00 -4.87 -1.41
N ASP A 109 5.46 -5.03 -2.63
CA ASP A 109 6.46 -6.02 -3.01
C ASP A 109 7.79 -5.33 -3.34
N ASP A 110 8.79 -5.51 -2.48
CA ASP A 110 10.12 -4.94 -2.61
C ASP A 110 10.83 -5.36 -3.91
N GLN A 111 10.51 -6.54 -4.44
CA GLN A 111 11.17 -7.07 -5.65
C GLN A 111 10.69 -6.36 -6.90
N SER A 112 9.38 -6.29 -7.11
CA SER A 112 8.80 -5.61 -8.28
C SER A 112 8.63 -4.11 -8.08
N GLY A 113 8.66 -3.62 -6.84
CA GLY A 113 8.33 -2.23 -6.51
C GLY A 113 6.84 -1.92 -6.65
N VAL A 114 5.98 -2.94 -6.71
CA VAL A 114 4.54 -2.76 -6.85
C VAL A 114 3.92 -2.49 -5.48
N LEU A 115 3.19 -1.39 -5.40
CA LEU A 115 2.32 -1.07 -4.27
C LEU A 115 0.87 -1.30 -4.69
N THR A 116 0.07 -1.94 -3.85
CA THR A 116 -1.37 -2.07 -4.06
C THR A 116 -2.14 -1.55 -2.87
N SER A 117 -3.36 -1.09 -3.13
CA SER A 117 -4.32 -0.65 -2.12
C SER A 117 -5.68 -1.17 -2.51
N LEU A 118 -6.39 -1.70 -1.52
CA LEU A 118 -7.74 -2.24 -1.64
C LEU A 118 -8.64 -1.52 -0.64
N HIS A 119 -9.49 -0.64 -1.15
CA HIS A 119 -10.57 -0.03 -0.40
C HIS A 119 -11.83 -0.86 -0.54
N ARG A 120 -12.57 -1.04 0.56
CA ARG A 120 -13.87 -1.71 0.57
C ARG A 120 -14.92 -0.72 1.06
N ASP A 121 -15.91 -0.43 0.24
CA ASP A 121 -16.96 0.56 0.57
C ASP A 121 -18.00 0.00 1.56
N ASP A 122 -18.06 -1.32 1.74
CA ASP A 122 -19.02 -1.98 2.63
C ASP A 122 -18.38 -3.08 3.50
N SER A 123 -19.18 -3.61 4.44
CA SER A 123 -18.72 -4.69 5.33
C SER A 123 -18.61 -6.05 4.65
N LEU A 124 -19.33 -6.28 3.55
CA LEU A 124 -19.25 -7.53 2.79
C LEU A 124 -18.04 -7.55 1.85
N GLY A 125 -17.44 -6.39 1.59
CA GLY A 125 -16.32 -6.22 0.67
C GLY A 125 -16.69 -6.45 -0.78
N ASP A 126 -17.96 -6.27 -1.15
CA ASP A 126 -18.47 -6.59 -2.47
C ASP A 126 -18.31 -5.42 -3.47
N CYS A 127 -17.98 -4.23 -2.98
CA CYS A 127 -17.72 -3.00 -3.73
C CYS A 127 -16.47 -2.29 -3.18
N GLY A 128 -15.92 -1.36 -3.94
CA GLY A 128 -14.73 -0.61 -3.56
C GLY A 128 -13.78 -0.34 -4.73
N THR A 129 -12.51 -0.09 -4.40
CA THR A 129 -11.45 0.18 -5.38
C THR A 129 -10.21 -0.68 -5.14
N TRP A 130 -9.60 -1.11 -6.23
CA TRP A 130 -8.27 -1.70 -6.25
C TRP A 130 -7.39 -0.82 -7.11
N THR A 131 -6.36 -0.24 -6.49
CA THR A 131 -5.33 0.53 -7.20
C THR A 131 -3.98 -0.17 -7.14
N VAL A 132 -3.25 -0.10 -8.25
CA VAL A 132 -1.88 -0.60 -8.42
C VAL A 132 -0.98 0.56 -8.80
N TRP A 133 0.13 0.73 -8.09
CA TRP A 133 1.18 1.70 -8.38
C TRP A 133 2.51 0.99 -8.57
N GLN A 134 3.34 1.56 -9.45
CA GLN A 134 4.69 1.12 -9.71
C GLN A 134 5.67 2.14 -9.15
N ALA A 135 6.63 1.69 -8.33
CA ALA A 135 7.74 2.52 -7.93
C ALA A 135 8.57 2.93 -9.17
N SER A 136 8.84 4.22 -9.29
CA SER A 136 9.65 4.82 -10.36
C SER A 136 10.53 5.90 -9.74
N GLY A 137 11.79 5.56 -9.45
CA GLY A 137 12.69 6.47 -8.74
C GLY A 137 12.23 6.70 -7.30
N ALA A 138 11.84 7.94 -6.99
CA ALA A 138 11.36 8.35 -5.66
C ALA A 138 9.82 8.33 -5.55
N ASP A 139 9.11 8.10 -6.65
CA ASP A 139 7.65 8.26 -6.72
C ASP A 139 6.93 6.95 -7.06
N PHE A 140 5.61 6.95 -6.85
CA PHE A 140 4.72 5.85 -7.20
C PHE A 140 3.76 6.28 -8.30
N ILE A 141 3.92 5.70 -9.49
CA ILE A 141 3.10 6.01 -10.65
C ILE A 141 1.95 5.01 -10.71
N MET A 142 0.72 5.50 -10.65
CA MET A 142 -0.47 4.66 -10.79
C MET A 142 -0.41 3.92 -12.13
N GLN A 143 -0.54 2.60 -12.08
CA GLN A 143 -0.56 1.73 -13.26
C GLN A 143 -1.98 1.35 -13.62
N ARG A 144 -2.82 1.10 -12.62
CA ARG A 144 -4.19 0.63 -12.80
C ARG A 144 -5.06 1.03 -11.63
N LEU A 145 -6.30 1.41 -11.92
CA LEU A 145 -7.37 1.57 -10.95
C LEU A 145 -8.59 0.81 -11.49
N ASP A 146 -9.07 -0.15 -10.72
CA ASP A 146 -10.37 -0.77 -10.96
C ASP A 146 -11.32 -0.42 -9.82
N ALA A 147 -12.61 -0.28 -10.14
CA ALA A 147 -13.64 0.04 -9.15
C ALA A 147 -14.94 -0.74 -9.42
N LYS A 148 -15.64 -1.09 -8.33
CA LYS A 148 -17.06 -1.45 -8.33
C LYS A 148 -17.77 -0.49 -7.40
N THR A 149 -18.59 0.40 -7.95
CA THR A 149 -19.24 1.49 -7.21
C THR A 149 -20.59 1.11 -6.61
N GLU A 150 -21.15 -0.05 -6.97
CA GLU A 150 -22.43 -0.53 -6.46
C GLU A 150 -22.19 -1.73 -5.53
N CYS A 151 -22.67 -1.61 -4.30
CA CYS A 151 -22.64 -2.66 -3.27
C CYS A 151 -23.96 -3.43 -3.29
N ASP A 152 -24.10 -4.36 -4.25
CA ASP A 152 -25.32 -5.12 -4.54
C ASP A 152 -25.37 -6.50 -3.84
N GLY A 153 -24.42 -6.76 -2.95
CA GLY A 153 -24.23 -8.04 -2.26
C GLY A 153 -23.67 -9.13 -3.17
N ARG A 154 -23.14 -8.77 -4.35
CA ARG A 154 -22.60 -9.73 -5.32
C ARG A 154 -21.14 -9.39 -5.61
N GLU A 155 -20.31 -10.42 -5.57
CA GLU A 155 -18.99 -10.31 -6.18
C GLU A 155 -19.18 -10.10 -7.68
N GLY A 156 -18.64 -9.00 -8.20
CA GLY A 156 -18.88 -8.55 -9.55
C GLY A 156 -17.63 -7.92 -10.15
N PRO A 157 -17.56 -7.78 -11.49
CA PRO A 157 -16.34 -7.33 -12.14
C PRO A 157 -16.05 -5.88 -11.75
N TYR A 158 -14.89 -5.65 -11.16
CA TYR A 158 -14.35 -4.31 -11.06
C TYR A 158 -14.10 -3.78 -12.48
N ARG A 159 -14.56 -2.55 -12.75
CA ARG A 159 -14.32 -1.88 -14.03
C ARG A 159 -13.03 -1.09 -13.95
N THR A 160 -12.17 -1.22 -14.96
CA THR A 160 -10.98 -0.39 -15.06
C THR A 160 -11.36 1.06 -15.35
N LEU A 161 -11.08 1.93 -14.39
CA LEU A 161 -11.29 3.37 -14.50
C LEU A 161 -10.03 4.09 -14.99
N TYR A 162 -8.86 3.54 -14.69
CA TYR A 162 -7.59 4.06 -15.14
C TYR A 162 -6.63 2.92 -15.51
N LEU A 163 -5.94 3.10 -16.63
CA LEU A 163 -4.82 2.25 -17.05
C LEU A 163 -3.70 3.15 -17.58
N TYR A 164 -2.49 2.99 -17.04
CA TYR A 164 -1.34 3.74 -17.48
C TYR A 164 -1.02 3.43 -18.95
N PRO A 165 -0.93 4.43 -19.83
CA PRO A 165 -0.83 4.21 -21.27
C PRO A 165 0.46 3.49 -21.71
N GLY A 166 1.52 3.51 -20.90
CA GLY A 166 2.81 2.87 -21.19
C GLY A 166 2.81 1.33 -21.11
N ASN A 167 1.74 0.70 -20.63
CA ASN A 167 1.62 -0.76 -20.51
C ASN A 167 0.83 -1.41 -21.66
N ARG A 168 0.61 -0.72 -22.79
CA ARG A 168 0.08 -1.37 -23.98
C ARG A 168 1.23 -2.10 -24.69
N PRO A 169 1.24 -3.45 -24.78
CA PRO A 169 2.04 -4.10 -25.79
C PRO A 169 1.58 -3.55 -27.15
N SER A 170 2.53 -3.03 -27.92
CA SER A 170 2.36 -2.67 -29.34
C SER A 170 1.97 -3.88 -30.17
#